data_AF-A0A2D6S6B0-F1
#
_entry.id   AF-A0A2D6S6B0-F1
#
_cell.length_a   1.000
_cell.length_b   1.000
_cell.length_c   1.000
_cell.angle_alpha   90.00
_cell.angle_beta   90.00
_cell.angle_gamma   90.00
#
_symmetry.space_group_name_H-M   'P 1'
#
loop_
_entity.id
_entity.type
_entity.pdbx_description
1 polymer ?
#
loop_
_entity_poly.entity_id
_entity_poly.type
_entity_poly.pdbx_seq_one_letter_code
_entity_poly.pdbx_strand_id
1 'polypeptide(L)'
;MNTYERDGYQLIRQAIPPTDLQPFRRCIQMQVGSHAQQLMEAGNIDGLYEDLPFGHRLAALHADNELRLRSWNQPVLSPELHALINHPAITNVLEPYLGPNISFNGDYHLRPKMPNSQATAFPFHQDSQYYGKLSQHAHIITVWIPLVDVNEVNGCLYVLPGSHQWELIDSARDENQNMRSFIDVEERGIPIPWPMEVGEMLILSNMTFHGSKVNQSEAVRWGIDIRYCRSRSTHTTTELEQAGEDFMYEKLIRTAGCIPMVVCGQGEK
;
A
#
# COMPACT_ATOMS: atom_id res chain seq x y z
N MET A 1 -25.59 0.79 7.11
CA MET A 1 -24.45 0.44 6.25
C MET A 1 -23.56 1.67 6.14
N ASN A 2 -22.32 1.58 6.63
CA ASN A 2 -21.36 2.68 6.54
C ASN A 2 -20.72 2.76 5.14
N THR A 3 -19.94 3.82 4.87
CA THR A 3 -19.32 4.04 3.55
C THR A 3 -18.44 2.87 3.12
N TYR A 4 -17.64 2.32 4.03
CA TYR A 4 -16.75 1.20 3.74
C TYR A 4 -17.53 -0.06 3.32
N GLU A 5 -18.59 -0.42 4.04
CA GLU A 5 -19.43 -1.56 3.68
C GLU A 5 -20.12 -1.37 2.32
N ARG A 6 -20.61 -0.16 2.05
CA ARG A 6 -21.32 0.18 0.80
C ARG A 6 -20.39 0.21 -0.40
N ASP A 7 -19.22 0.83 -0.27
CA ASP A 7 -18.36 1.18 -1.40
C ASP A 7 -17.08 0.34 -1.47
N GLY A 8 -16.72 -0.38 -0.42
CA GLY A 8 -15.50 -1.18 -0.32
C GLY A 8 -14.27 -0.36 0.05
N TYR A 9 -14.45 0.93 0.34
CA TYR A 9 -13.37 1.82 0.74
C TYR A 9 -13.89 2.99 1.58
N GLN A 10 -12.96 3.67 2.27
CA GLN A 10 -13.27 4.92 2.93
C GLN A 10 -12.03 5.80 3.03
N LEU A 11 -12.18 7.08 2.68
CA LEU A 11 -11.17 8.11 2.95
C LEU A 11 -11.38 8.70 4.34
N ILE A 12 -10.33 8.67 5.15
CA ILE A 12 -10.27 9.28 6.47
C ILE A 12 -9.42 10.55 6.37
N ARG A 13 -10.10 11.69 6.49
CA ARG A 13 -9.48 13.01 6.52
C ARG A 13 -8.83 13.23 7.88
N GLN A 14 -7.66 13.86 7.92
CA GLN A 14 -6.93 14.18 9.16
C GLN A 14 -6.74 12.95 10.09
N ALA A 15 -6.46 11.79 9.51
CA ALA A 15 -6.39 10.53 10.24
C ALA A 15 -5.17 10.49 11.17
N ILE A 16 -4.00 10.85 10.65
CA ILE A 16 -2.71 10.81 11.35
C ILE A 16 -2.14 12.23 11.36
N PRO A 17 -1.74 12.78 12.52
CA PRO A 17 -1.03 14.05 12.55
C PRO A 17 0.20 14.01 11.64
N PRO A 18 0.42 14.98 10.72
CA PRO A 18 1.57 14.96 9.82
C PRO A 18 2.93 14.90 10.53
N THR A 19 2.99 15.34 11.80
CA THR A 19 4.16 15.22 12.68
C THR A 19 4.53 13.76 12.97
N ASP A 20 3.54 12.88 13.06
CA ASP A 20 3.72 11.48 13.44
C ASP A 20 4.27 10.66 12.26
N LEU A 21 4.14 11.18 11.03
CA LEU A 21 4.75 10.63 9.82
C LEU A 21 6.20 11.08 9.60
N GLN A 22 6.68 12.11 10.30
CA GLN A 22 8.04 12.65 10.12
C GLN A 22 9.16 11.65 10.44
N PRO A 23 9.08 10.83 11.51
CA PRO A 23 10.11 9.82 11.78
C PRO A 23 10.27 8.86 10.60
N PHE A 24 9.17 8.37 10.03
CA PHE A 24 9.23 7.45 8.90
C PHE A 24 9.74 8.15 7.62
N ARG A 25 9.32 9.40 7.36
CA ARG A 25 9.87 10.21 6.26
C ARG A 25 11.38 10.41 6.40
N ARG A 26 11.87 10.66 7.62
CA ARG A 26 13.32 10.78 7.89
C ARG A 26 14.04 9.46 7.65
N CYS A 27 13.48 8.32 8.06
CA CYS A 27 14.02 7.00 7.75
C CYS A 27 14.21 6.84 6.23
N ILE A 28 13.19 7.17 5.43
CA ILE A 28 13.28 7.15 3.96
C ILE A 28 14.37 8.09 3.45
N GLN A 29 14.48 9.32 3.96
CA GLN A 29 15.54 10.26 3.57
C GLN A 29 16.94 9.71 3.84
N MET A 30 17.14 9.06 4.98
CA MET A 30 18.42 8.43 5.32
C MET A 30 18.76 7.31 4.34
N GLN A 31 17.79 6.46 3.99
CA GLN A 31 18.01 5.39 3.01
C GLN A 31 18.27 5.91 1.59
N VAL A 32 17.57 6.97 1.17
CA VAL A 32 17.87 7.68 -0.08
C VAL A 32 19.29 8.25 -0.04
N GLY A 33 19.73 8.78 1.10
CA GLY A 33 21.10 9.25 1.30
C GLY A 33 22.14 8.14 1.17
N SER A 34 21.92 6.98 1.80
CA SER A 34 22.81 5.82 1.66
C SER A 34 22.87 5.31 0.23
N HIS A 35 21.73 5.26 -0.48
CA HIS A 35 21.67 4.90 -1.90
C HIS A 35 22.43 5.90 -2.78
N ALA A 36 22.31 7.21 -2.49
CA ALA A 36 23.06 8.24 -3.20
C ALA A 36 24.58 8.06 -3.05
N GLN A 37 25.06 7.74 -1.84
CA GLN A 37 26.48 7.47 -1.61
C GLN A 37 26.96 6.26 -2.43
N GLN A 38 26.19 5.18 -2.45
CA GLN A 38 26.52 3.99 -3.25
C GLN A 38 26.59 4.30 -4.76
N LEU A 39 25.68 5.12 -5.28
CA LEU A 39 25.70 5.55 -6.68
C LEU A 39 26.91 6.45 -6.99
N MET A 40 27.27 7.36 -6.07
CA MET A 40 28.43 8.23 -6.20
C MET A 40 29.74 7.43 -6.21
N GLU A 41 29.90 6.50 -5.27
CA GLU A 41 31.06 5.61 -5.20
C GLU A 41 31.20 4.73 -6.45
N ALA A 42 30.08 4.34 -7.07
CA ALA A 42 30.04 3.60 -8.32
C ALA A 42 30.28 4.48 -9.57
N GLY A 43 30.36 5.81 -9.42
CA GLY A 43 30.51 6.75 -10.54
C GLY A 43 29.28 6.88 -11.43
N ASN A 44 28.08 6.57 -10.90
CA ASN A 44 26.82 6.62 -11.66
C ASN A 44 26.13 7.99 -11.61
N ILE A 45 26.58 8.89 -10.73
CA ILE A 45 26.03 10.24 -10.53
C ILE A 45 27.16 11.23 -10.23
N ASP A 46 26.92 12.51 -10.52
CA ASP A 46 27.90 13.60 -10.29
C ASP A 46 27.61 14.43 -9.03
N GLY A 47 26.51 14.15 -8.31
CA GLY A 47 26.10 14.91 -7.13
C GLY A 47 25.20 14.11 -6.18
N LEU A 48 25.21 14.47 -4.88
CA LEU A 48 24.42 13.77 -3.85
C LEU A 48 23.01 14.36 -3.64
N TYR A 49 22.75 15.55 -4.20
CA TYR A 49 21.47 16.26 -4.19
C TYR A 49 20.86 16.43 -2.78
N GLU A 50 21.67 16.75 -1.78
CA GLU A 50 21.27 16.77 -0.36
C GLU A 50 20.27 17.88 -0.03
N ASP A 51 20.33 19.00 -0.74
CA ASP A 51 19.45 20.16 -0.53
C ASP A 51 18.06 20.00 -1.18
N LEU A 52 17.83 18.91 -1.93
CA LEU A 52 16.56 18.70 -2.61
C LEU A 52 15.44 18.29 -1.63
N PRO A 53 14.19 18.73 -1.87
CA PRO A 53 13.05 18.33 -1.04
C PRO A 53 12.83 16.81 -1.05
N PHE A 54 12.14 16.32 -0.01
CA PHE A 54 11.85 14.89 0.23
C PHE A 54 11.45 14.07 -1.02
N GLY A 55 10.52 14.58 -1.83
CA GLY A 55 10.06 13.88 -3.05
C GLY A 55 11.04 13.95 -4.23
N HIS A 56 11.97 14.90 -4.26
CA HIS A 56 12.78 15.19 -5.45
C HIS A 56 14.11 14.45 -5.45
N ARG A 57 14.69 14.16 -4.28
CA ARG A 57 16.05 13.61 -4.20
C ARG A 57 16.20 12.28 -4.94
N LEU A 58 15.28 11.34 -4.73
CA LEU A 58 15.32 10.06 -5.46
C LEU A 58 15.08 10.23 -6.96
N ALA A 59 14.21 11.16 -7.37
CA ALA A 59 13.97 11.45 -8.78
C ALA A 59 15.25 11.98 -9.45
N ALA A 60 15.95 12.92 -8.81
CA ALA A 60 17.19 13.48 -9.34
C ALA A 60 18.31 12.44 -9.48
N LEU A 61 18.43 11.52 -8.50
CA LEU A 61 19.42 10.43 -8.55
C LEU A 61 19.21 9.46 -9.73
N HIS A 62 18.02 9.46 -10.33
CA HIS A 62 17.60 8.55 -11.41
C HIS A 62 17.02 9.32 -12.61
N ALA A 63 17.45 10.57 -12.81
CA ALA A 63 17.00 11.37 -13.95
C ALA A 63 17.46 10.77 -15.29
N ASP A 64 18.69 10.24 -15.33
CA ASP A 64 19.32 9.67 -16.53
C ASP A 64 19.21 8.14 -16.61
N ASN A 65 18.62 7.48 -15.59
CA ASN A 65 18.46 6.04 -15.55
C ASN A 65 17.15 5.64 -14.87
N GLU A 66 16.32 4.83 -15.52
CA GLU A 66 15.03 4.45 -14.97
C GLU A 66 15.17 3.50 -13.76
N LEU A 67 14.79 3.97 -12.57
CA LEU A 67 14.64 3.12 -11.40
C LEU A 67 13.38 2.25 -11.50
N ARG A 68 13.55 0.98 -11.88
CA ARG A 68 12.45 -0.01 -11.95
C ARG A 68 12.19 -0.70 -10.61
N LEU A 69 11.79 0.07 -9.59
CA LEU A 69 11.43 -0.47 -8.28
C LEU A 69 9.94 -0.32 -8.00
N ARG A 70 9.22 -1.46 -7.87
CA ARG A 70 7.80 -1.49 -7.50
C ARG A 70 7.54 -1.25 -6.02
N SER A 71 8.56 -1.44 -5.19
CA SER A 71 8.56 -1.18 -3.75
C SER A 71 9.98 -1.00 -3.23
N TRP A 72 10.14 -0.17 -2.19
CA TRP A 72 11.43 0.07 -1.54
C TRP A 72 11.43 -0.39 -0.07
N ASN A 73 10.98 -1.63 0.17
CA ASN A 73 10.66 -2.15 1.51
C ASN A 73 11.89 -2.44 2.38
N GLN A 74 12.84 -3.22 1.87
CA GLN A 74 13.94 -3.75 2.70
C GLN A 74 14.74 -2.65 3.41
N PRO A 75 15.09 -1.53 2.75
CA PRO A 75 15.86 -0.48 3.42
C PRO A 75 15.08 0.25 4.53
N VAL A 76 13.75 0.15 4.56
CA VAL A 76 12.89 0.87 5.51
C VAL A 76 12.24 -0.03 6.56
N LEU A 77 12.67 -1.29 6.68
CA LEU A 77 12.27 -2.14 7.80
C LEU A 77 12.92 -1.58 9.08
N SER A 78 12.17 -0.75 9.79
CA SER A 78 12.72 0.08 10.87
C SER A 78 11.75 0.22 12.06
N PRO A 79 12.22 0.69 13.23
CA PRO A 79 11.36 1.02 14.36
C PRO A 79 10.28 2.05 14.01
N GLU A 80 10.57 3.00 13.10
CA GLU A 80 9.60 4.00 12.64
C GLU A 80 8.47 3.39 11.81
N LEU A 81 8.79 2.42 10.94
CA LEU A 81 7.76 1.66 10.22
C LEU A 81 6.92 0.84 11.22
N HIS A 82 7.57 0.17 12.17
CA HIS A 82 6.87 -0.60 13.20
C HIS A 82 5.92 0.28 14.02
N ALA A 83 6.36 1.48 14.40
CA ALA A 83 5.52 2.46 15.10
C ALA A 83 4.32 2.90 14.25
N LEU A 84 4.52 3.12 12.94
CA LEU A 84 3.42 3.46 12.03
C LEU A 84 2.42 2.31 11.87
N ILE A 85 2.90 1.06 11.73
CA ILE A 85 2.04 -0.13 11.64
C ILE A 85 1.15 -0.28 12.88
N ASN A 86 1.67 0.06 14.06
CA ASN A 86 0.97 0.01 15.35
C ASN A 86 0.25 1.32 15.71
N HIS A 87 0.14 2.28 14.79
CA HIS A 87 -0.34 3.61 15.13
C HIS A 87 -1.83 3.59 15.55
N PRO A 88 -2.22 4.16 16.71
CA PRO A 88 -3.59 4.08 17.22
C PRO A 88 -4.63 4.66 16.27
N ALA A 89 -4.30 5.73 15.54
CA ALA A 89 -5.22 6.30 14.56
C ALA A 89 -5.58 5.33 13.41
N ILE A 90 -4.69 4.38 13.09
CA ILE A 90 -4.96 3.33 12.12
C ILE A 90 -5.85 2.27 12.77
N THR A 91 -5.42 1.70 13.90
CA THR A 91 -6.17 0.61 14.56
C THR A 91 -7.58 1.02 14.97
N ASN A 92 -7.78 2.25 15.45
CA ASN A 92 -9.08 2.77 15.84
C ASN A 92 -10.04 2.91 14.65
N VAL A 93 -9.52 3.25 13.46
CA VAL A 93 -10.32 3.29 12.22
C VAL A 93 -10.71 1.88 11.77
N LEU A 94 -9.83 0.89 11.99
CA LEU A 94 -10.04 -0.48 11.53
C LEU A 94 -10.93 -1.30 12.47
N GLU A 95 -10.96 -0.99 13.76
CA GLU A 95 -11.69 -1.74 14.78
C GLU A 95 -13.18 -1.96 14.46
N PRO A 96 -13.95 -0.98 13.94
CA PRO A 96 -15.34 -1.22 13.55
C PRO A 96 -15.53 -2.28 12.44
N TYR A 97 -14.48 -2.57 11.66
CA TYR A 97 -14.52 -3.46 10.51
C TYR A 97 -13.89 -4.84 10.81
N LEU A 98 -12.79 -4.83 11.54
CA LEU A 98 -11.99 -6.01 11.87
C LEU A 98 -12.26 -6.54 13.28
N GLY A 99 -12.98 -5.79 14.12
CA GLY A 99 -13.20 -6.13 15.52
C GLY A 99 -12.03 -5.74 16.42
N PRO A 100 -12.09 -6.10 17.72
CA PRO A 100 -11.16 -5.61 18.74
C PRO A 100 -9.77 -6.27 18.71
N ASN A 101 -9.57 -7.30 17.89
CA ASN A 101 -8.29 -7.96 17.71
C ASN A 101 -7.86 -7.86 16.24
N ILE A 102 -6.83 -7.06 15.99
CA ILE A 102 -6.34 -6.73 14.64
C ILE A 102 -4.91 -7.17 14.54
N SER A 103 -4.58 -7.81 13.43
CA SER A 103 -3.21 -8.16 13.06
C SER A 103 -2.75 -7.40 11.83
N PHE A 104 -1.52 -6.90 11.86
CA PHE A 104 -0.76 -6.65 10.64
C PHE A 104 -0.45 -8.00 10.01
N ASN A 105 -0.84 -8.21 8.75
CA ASN A 105 -0.74 -9.53 8.14
C ASN A 105 0.70 -9.88 7.67
N GLY A 106 1.67 -8.95 7.77
CA GLY A 106 3.03 -9.16 7.30
C GLY A 106 3.33 -8.55 5.93
N ASP A 107 2.32 -8.05 5.22
CA ASP A 107 2.48 -7.43 3.90
C ASP A 107 2.33 -5.90 3.97
N TYR A 108 3.42 -5.21 3.64
CA TYR A 108 3.46 -3.78 3.43
C TYR A 108 4.26 -3.45 2.17
N HIS A 109 3.97 -2.32 1.55
CA HIS A 109 4.77 -1.80 0.45
C HIS A 109 4.98 -0.29 0.56
N LEU A 110 6.23 0.14 0.71
CA LEU A 110 6.62 1.53 0.44
C LEU A 110 6.77 1.71 -1.07
N ARG A 111 5.94 2.56 -1.67
CA ARG A 111 5.83 2.77 -3.12
C ARG A 111 6.53 4.06 -3.54
N PRO A 112 7.71 4.01 -4.17
CA PRO A 112 8.29 5.16 -4.87
C PRO A 112 7.70 5.23 -6.28
N LYS A 113 6.65 6.03 -6.48
CA LYS A 113 6.12 6.23 -7.83
C LYS A 113 6.95 7.28 -8.55
N MET A 114 7.87 6.82 -9.40
CA MET A 114 8.84 7.66 -10.10
C MET A 114 8.17 8.53 -11.18
N PRO A 115 8.68 9.77 -11.41
CA PRO A 115 8.30 10.59 -12.56
C PRO A 115 8.33 9.82 -13.88
N ASN A 116 7.26 9.93 -14.66
CA ASN A 116 7.10 9.39 -16.01
C ASN A 116 7.33 7.86 -16.18
N SER A 117 7.44 7.09 -15.10
CA SER A 117 7.72 5.65 -15.18
C SER A 117 6.44 4.82 -15.26
N GLN A 118 6.32 4.06 -16.34
CA GLN A 118 5.23 3.08 -16.54
C GLN A 118 5.34 1.90 -15.57
N ALA A 119 6.55 1.54 -15.14
CA ALA A 119 6.78 0.43 -14.22
C ALA A 119 6.15 0.66 -12.84
N THR A 120 5.90 1.92 -12.49
CA THR A 120 5.26 2.33 -11.22
C THR A 120 3.80 2.76 -11.39
N ALA A 121 3.22 2.62 -12.59
CA ALA A 121 1.79 2.66 -12.82
C ALA A 121 1.18 1.29 -12.51
N PHE A 122 0.08 1.29 -11.76
CA PHE A 122 -0.59 0.07 -11.33
C PHE A 122 -1.94 -0.03 -12.06
N PRO A 123 -2.11 -1.01 -12.96
CA PRO A 123 -3.39 -1.30 -13.58
C PRO A 123 -4.49 -1.53 -12.51
N PHE A 124 -5.75 -1.34 -12.89
CA PHE A 124 -6.86 -1.66 -11.99
C PHE A 124 -6.85 -3.15 -11.62
N HIS A 125 -6.84 -3.42 -10.32
CA HIS A 125 -6.77 -4.76 -9.77
C HIS A 125 -7.51 -4.86 -8.44
N GLN A 126 -7.79 -6.10 -8.04
CA GLN A 126 -8.14 -6.47 -6.67
C GLN A 126 -6.88 -7.03 -6.01
N ASP A 127 -6.58 -6.69 -4.77
CA ASP A 127 -5.39 -7.23 -4.07
C ASP A 127 -5.41 -8.77 -4.05
N SER A 128 -6.61 -9.37 -3.95
CA SER A 128 -6.80 -10.81 -4.02
C SER A 128 -6.31 -11.47 -5.32
N GLN A 129 -6.15 -10.72 -6.42
CA GLN A 129 -5.52 -11.21 -7.65
C GLN A 129 -4.02 -11.49 -7.44
N TYR A 130 -3.35 -10.75 -6.56
CA TYR A 130 -1.95 -11.01 -6.19
C TYR A 130 -1.80 -12.14 -5.16
N TYR A 131 -2.78 -12.26 -4.25
CA TYR A 131 -2.76 -13.27 -3.21
C TYR A 131 -3.21 -14.65 -3.67
N GLY A 132 -4.19 -14.74 -4.57
CA GLY A 132 -4.74 -16.00 -5.07
C GLY A 132 -6.18 -16.22 -4.61
N LYS A 133 -6.86 -17.17 -5.26
CA LYS A 133 -8.33 -17.24 -5.26
C LYS A 133 -8.98 -17.35 -3.87
N LEU A 134 -8.40 -18.11 -2.94
CA LEU A 134 -8.98 -18.28 -1.60
C LEU A 134 -8.92 -16.99 -0.75
N SER A 135 -8.01 -16.07 -1.07
CA SER A 135 -7.91 -14.79 -0.33
C SER A 135 -9.15 -13.91 -0.47
N GLN A 136 -10.04 -14.15 -1.45
CA GLN A 136 -11.29 -13.40 -1.60
C GLN A 136 -12.24 -13.59 -0.40
N HIS A 137 -12.08 -14.70 0.34
CA HIS A 137 -12.85 -14.99 1.54
C HIS A 137 -12.15 -14.49 2.81
N ALA A 138 -10.90 -14.04 2.73
CA ALA A 138 -10.22 -13.38 3.83
C ALA A 138 -10.62 -11.90 3.85
N HIS A 139 -11.04 -11.39 5.01
CA HIS A 139 -11.31 -9.97 5.19
C HIS A 139 -10.00 -9.22 5.47
N ILE A 140 -9.37 -8.72 4.40
CA ILE A 140 -8.12 -7.95 4.48
C ILE A 140 -8.44 -6.50 4.12
N ILE A 141 -7.94 -5.58 4.94
CA ILE A 141 -8.03 -4.15 4.71
C ILE A 141 -6.64 -3.61 4.39
N THR A 142 -6.49 -3.05 3.19
CA THR A 142 -5.33 -2.27 2.79
C THR A 142 -5.51 -0.84 3.30
N VAL A 143 -4.57 -0.39 4.13
CA VAL A 143 -4.42 0.99 4.58
C VAL A 143 -3.39 1.67 3.69
N TRP A 144 -3.82 2.69 2.94
CA TRP A 144 -2.96 3.48 2.09
C TRP A 144 -2.74 4.88 2.66
N ILE A 145 -1.48 5.27 2.85
CA ILE A 145 -1.11 6.56 3.44
C ILE A 145 -0.13 7.29 2.48
N PRO A 146 -0.48 8.50 1.99
CA PRO A 146 0.44 9.36 1.27
C PRO A 146 1.50 9.96 2.21
N LEU A 147 2.76 9.94 1.77
CA LEU A 147 3.88 10.59 2.49
C LEU A 147 4.28 11.95 1.86
N VAL A 148 3.60 12.31 0.79
CA VAL A 148 3.56 13.61 0.11
C VAL A 148 2.13 13.86 -0.32
N ASP A 149 1.70 15.11 -0.50
CA ASP A 149 0.37 15.38 -1.03
C ASP A 149 0.22 14.76 -2.42
N VAL A 150 -0.95 14.18 -2.69
CA VAL A 150 -1.25 13.47 -3.93
C VAL A 150 -2.46 14.04 -4.64
N ASN A 151 -2.37 14.04 -5.96
CA ASN A 151 -3.43 14.46 -6.87
C ASN A 151 -3.35 13.64 -8.16
N GLU A 152 -4.20 13.96 -9.12
CA GLU A 152 -4.24 13.22 -10.38
C GLU A 152 -2.94 13.33 -11.20
N VAL A 153 -2.20 14.44 -11.05
CA VAL A 153 -0.93 14.69 -11.77
C VAL A 153 0.17 13.79 -11.26
N ASN A 154 0.35 13.69 -9.93
CA ASN A 154 1.38 12.82 -9.35
C ASN A 154 0.91 11.37 -9.11
N GLY A 155 -0.29 11.04 -9.60
CA GLY A 155 -0.84 9.70 -9.65
C GLY A 155 -1.40 9.23 -8.30
N CYS A 156 -2.36 9.97 -7.75
CA CYS A 156 -3.22 9.50 -6.66
C CYS A 156 -3.92 8.18 -7.01
N LEU A 157 -4.48 7.51 -6.00
CA LEU A 157 -5.25 6.28 -6.25
C LEU A 157 -6.58 6.61 -6.92
N TYR A 158 -7.00 5.72 -7.80
CA TYR A 158 -8.35 5.65 -8.35
C TYR A 158 -9.01 4.42 -7.76
N VAL A 159 -10.26 4.54 -7.33
CA VAL A 159 -11.01 3.45 -6.70
C VAL A 159 -12.36 3.32 -7.37
N LEU A 160 -12.79 2.09 -7.60
CA LEU A 160 -14.10 1.80 -8.18
C LEU A 160 -15.11 1.48 -7.06
N PRO A 161 -16.07 2.38 -6.75
CA PRO A 161 -17.01 2.16 -5.65
C PRO A 161 -17.90 0.94 -5.87
N GLY A 162 -18.09 0.14 -4.81
CA GLY A 162 -18.95 -1.04 -4.79
C GLY A 162 -18.35 -2.28 -5.45
N SER A 163 -17.16 -2.15 -6.06
CA SER A 163 -16.50 -3.25 -6.77
C SER A 163 -16.03 -4.40 -5.88
N HIS A 164 -15.95 -4.19 -4.56
CA HIS A 164 -15.67 -5.25 -3.59
C HIS A 164 -16.77 -6.31 -3.50
N GLN A 165 -17.97 -6.00 -3.99
CA GLN A 165 -19.10 -6.93 -4.06
C GLN A 165 -19.08 -7.79 -5.33
N TRP A 166 -18.16 -7.53 -6.25
CA TRP A 166 -17.99 -8.35 -7.44
C TRP A 166 -17.26 -9.64 -7.11
N GLU A 167 -17.36 -10.59 -8.04
CA GLU A 167 -16.51 -11.77 -8.04
C GLU A 167 -15.03 -11.41 -8.14
N LEU A 168 -14.15 -12.32 -7.71
CA LEU A 168 -12.73 -12.20 -8.01
C LEU A 168 -12.52 -12.38 -9.52
N ILE A 169 -12.11 -11.31 -10.20
CA ILE A 169 -11.93 -11.32 -11.65
C ILE A 169 -10.63 -12.04 -12.02
N ASP A 170 -10.73 -12.96 -12.98
CA ASP A 170 -9.55 -13.63 -13.53
C ASP A 170 -8.59 -12.62 -14.18
N SER A 171 -7.30 -12.91 -14.02
CA SER A 171 -6.21 -11.99 -14.38
C SER A 171 -4.92 -12.74 -14.66
N ALA A 172 -3.99 -12.08 -15.34
CA ALA A 172 -2.64 -12.57 -15.57
C ALA A 172 -1.59 -11.51 -15.23
N ARG A 173 -0.35 -11.96 -15.00
CA ARG A 173 0.78 -11.05 -14.84
C ARG A 173 1.22 -10.50 -16.19
N ASP A 174 1.45 -9.19 -16.26
CA ASP A 174 2.14 -8.56 -17.39
C ASP A 174 3.67 -8.65 -17.26
N GLU A 175 4.37 -8.07 -18.23
CA GLU A 175 5.84 -8.00 -18.27
C GLU A 175 6.45 -7.30 -17.04
N ASN A 176 5.71 -6.38 -16.42
CA ASN A 176 6.09 -5.66 -15.21
C ASN A 176 5.64 -6.38 -13.93
N GLN A 177 5.18 -7.63 -14.06
CA GLN A 177 4.64 -8.46 -12.98
C GLN A 177 3.39 -7.85 -12.30
N ASN A 178 2.71 -6.90 -12.94
CA ASN A 178 1.42 -6.38 -12.49
C ASN A 178 0.31 -7.38 -12.86
N MET A 179 -0.66 -7.57 -11.97
CA MET A 179 -1.90 -8.25 -12.34
C MET A 179 -2.71 -7.35 -13.27
N ARG A 180 -3.15 -7.92 -14.40
CA ARG A 180 -4.08 -7.31 -15.33
C ARG A 180 -5.34 -8.14 -15.41
N SER A 181 -6.46 -7.52 -15.04
CA SER A 181 -7.79 -8.12 -15.17
C SER A 181 -8.13 -8.37 -16.64
N PHE A 182 -8.85 -9.46 -16.92
CA PHE A 182 -9.30 -9.78 -18.27
C PHE A 182 -10.55 -9.02 -18.71
N ILE A 183 -11.05 -8.12 -17.86
CA ILE A 183 -12.14 -7.21 -18.18
C ILE A 183 -11.60 -5.79 -18.24
N ASP A 184 -12.28 -4.95 -19.00
CA ASP A 184 -12.19 -3.51 -18.78
C ASP A 184 -13.06 -3.14 -17.57
N VAL A 185 -12.41 -2.63 -16.53
CA VAL A 185 -13.06 -2.24 -15.28
C VAL A 185 -13.96 -1.01 -15.49
N GLU A 186 -13.59 -0.15 -16.44
CA GLU A 186 -14.32 1.09 -16.73
C GLU A 186 -15.65 0.83 -17.47
N GLU A 187 -15.82 -0.34 -18.10
CA GLU A 187 -17.10 -0.77 -18.68
C GLU A 187 -18.14 -1.13 -17.61
N ARG A 188 -17.70 -1.50 -16.40
CA ARG A 188 -18.57 -1.93 -15.29
C ARG A 188 -18.82 -0.83 -14.24
N GLY A 189 -18.13 0.30 -14.33
CA GLY A 189 -18.34 1.44 -13.43
C GLY A 189 -17.33 2.56 -13.66
N ILE A 190 -17.45 3.64 -12.91
CA ILE A 190 -16.59 4.83 -13.07
C ILE A 190 -15.58 4.88 -11.92
N PRO A 191 -14.27 4.69 -12.16
CA PRO A 191 -13.26 4.88 -11.14
C PRO A 191 -13.17 6.35 -10.70
N ILE A 192 -13.12 6.59 -9.40
CA ILE A 192 -13.06 7.92 -8.81
C ILE A 192 -11.63 8.19 -8.31
N PRO A 193 -11.00 9.33 -8.70
CA PRO A 193 -9.71 9.72 -8.16
C PRO A 193 -9.84 10.19 -6.70
N TRP A 194 -8.83 9.88 -5.89
CA TRP A 194 -8.73 10.31 -4.50
C TRP A 194 -7.49 11.16 -4.25
N PRO A 195 -7.53 12.47 -4.58
CA PRO A 195 -6.53 13.44 -4.11
C PRO A 195 -6.54 13.51 -2.58
N MET A 196 -5.35 13.50 -1.98
CA MET A 196 -5.16 13.42 -0.54
C MET A 196 -3.98 14.24 -0.08
N GLU A 197 -4.06 14.76 1.13
CA GLU A 197 -2.97 15.46 1.82
C GLU A 197 -2.21 14.52 2.76
N VAL A 198 -0.97 14.86 3.10
CA VAL A 198 -0.21 14.15 4.15
C VAL A 198 -1.00 14.15 5.46
N GLY A 199 -1.14 12.98 6.07
CA GLY A 199 -1.91 12.78 7.29
C GLY A 199 -3.32 12.23 7.05
N GLU A 200 -3.75 12.14 5.79
CA GLU A 200 -4.96 11.41 5.42
C GLU A 200 -4.67 9.94 5.16
N MET A 201 -5.72 9.12 5.16
CA MET A 201 -5.60 7.67 4.98
C MET A 201 -6.79 7.12 4.19
N LEU A 202 -6.52 6.27 3.20
CA LEU A 202 -7.54 5.56 2.45
C LEU A 202 -7.53 4.09 2.87
N ILE A 203 -8.66 3.56 3.31
CA ILE A 203 -8.84 2.12 3.58
C ILE A 203 -9.57 1.45 2.42
N LEU A 204 -9.15 0.26 2.04
CA LEU A 204 -9.65 -0.50 0.88
C LEU A 204 -9.83 -1.98 1.29
N SER A 205 -10.95 -2.61 0.92
CA SER A 205 -11.03 -4.06 0.93
C SER A 205 -10.08 -4.66 -0.11
N ASN A 206 -9.53 -5.83 0.17
CA ASN A 206 -8.76 -6.63 -0.80
C ASN A 206 -9.51 -6.98 -2.09
N MET A 207 -10.85 -6.87 -2.08
CA MET A 207 -11.71 -7.09 -3.23
C MET A 207 -12.05 -5.81 -4.00
N THR A 208 -11.71 -4.63 -3.47
CA THR A 208 -11.99 -3.36 -4.12
C THR A 208 -11.03 -3.11 -5.27
N PHE A 209 -11.59 -2.90 -6.47
CA PHE A 209 -10.82 -2.47 -7.62
C PHE A 209 -10.22 -1.09 -7.40
N HIS A 210 -8.90 -1.03 -7.49
CA HIS A 210 -8.15 0.21 -7.40
C HIS A 210 -6.91 0.17 -8.29
N GLY A 211 -6.38 1.35 -8.61
CA GLY A 211 -5.23 1.50 -9.49
C GLY A 211 -4.63 2.90 -9.37
N SER A 212 -3.53 3.13 -10.09
CA SER A 212 -2.97 4.48 -10.20
C SER A 212 -2.33 4.71 -11.57
N LYS A 213 -2.64 5.86 -12.16
CA LYS A 213 -2.08 6.33 -13.44
C LYS A 213 -0.60 6.71 -13.29
N VAL A 214 0.10 6.98 -14.39
CA VAL A 214 1.51 7.43 -14.37
C VAL A 214 1.66 8.72 -13.57
N ASN A 215 2.77 8.87 -12.85
CA ASN A 215 3.13 10.12 -12.19
C ASN A 215 3.74 11.07 -13.23
N GLN A 216 3.06 12.18 -13.52
CA GLN A 216 3.47 13.19 -14.50
C GLN A 216 4.13 14.41 -13.85
N SER A 217 4.45 14.34 -12.55
CA SER A 217 5.20 15.38 -11.84
C SER A 217 6.69 15.09 -11.83
N GLU A 218 7.50 16.08 -11.42
CA GLU A 218 8.95 15.98 -11.32
C GLU A 218 9.45 15.33 -10.01
N ALA A 219 8.53 14.98 -9.10
CA ALA A 219 8.85 14.41 -7.80
C ALA A 219 8.34 12.98 -7.66
N VAL A 220 9.01 12.17 -6.85
CA VAL A 220 8.52 10.85 -6.45
C VAL A 220 7.25 11.01 -5.60
N ARG A 221 6.16 10.35 -6.01
CA ARG A 221 4.98 10.18 -5.16
C ARG A 221 5.24 9.01 -4.22
N TRP A 222 5.58 9.34 -2.98
CA TRP A 222 5.74 8.38 -1.90
C TRP A 222 4.39 8.06 -1.26
N GLY A 223 4.07 6.77 -1.20
CA GLY A 223 2.95 6.27 -0.40
C GLY A 223 3.31 4.93 0.21
N ILE A 224 2.66 4.57 1.30
CA ILE A 224 2.80 3.26 1.92
C ILE A 224 1.44 2.56 1.95
N ASP A 225 1.45 1.29 1.57
CA ASP A 225 0.32 0.40 1.74
C ASP A 225 0.64 -0.59 2.87
N ILE A 226 -0.26 -0.78 3.84
CA ILE A 226 -0.12 -1.71 4.98
C ILE A 226 -1.38 -2.57 5.06
N ARG A 227 -1.24 -3.90 5.16
CA ARG A 227 -2.40 -4.79 5.19
C ARG A 227 -2.70 -5.32 6.58
N TYR A 228 -3.97 -5.23 6.94
CA TYR A 228 -4.49 -5.66 8.21
C TYR A 228 -5.59 -6.69 8.01
N CYS A 229 -5.72 -7.60 8.96
CA CYS A 229 -6.81 -8.56 9.02
C CYS A 229 -7.25 -8.76 10.48
N ARG A 230 -8.36 -9.47 10.66
CA ARG A 230 -8.75 -9.94 12.00
C ARG A 230 -7.67 -10.86 12.55
N SER A 231 -7.39 -10.77 13.84
CA SER A 231 -6.51 -11.74 14.48
C SER A 231 -7.19 -13.11 14.47
N ARG A 232 -6.43 -14.14 14.07
CA ARG A 232 -6.95 -15.50 13.95
C ARG A 232 -7.49 -16.01 15.30
N SER A 233 -8.55 -16.82 15.23
CA SER A 233 -9.18 -17.43 16.40
C SER A 233 -9.81 -16.45 17.40
N THR A 234 -10.04 -15.19 17.00
CA THR A 234 -10.68 -14.17 17.86
C THR A 234 -12.11 -13.83 17.47
N HIS A 235 -12.64 -14.45 16.40
CA HIS A 235 -13.99 -14.29 15.90
C HIS A 235 -14.52 -15.61 15.33
N THR A 236 -15.84 -15.70 15.18
CA THR A 236 -16.49 -16.82 14.49
C THR A 236 -16.40 -16.62 12.99
N THR A 237 -16.01 -17.67 12.27
CA THR A 237 -15.88 -17.70 10.81
C THR A 237 -16.81 -18.74 10.20
N THR A 238 -17.26 -18.48 8.98
CA THR A 238 -17.77 -19.51 8.06
C THR A 238 -16.62 -20.39 7.56
N GLU A 239 -16.95 -21.55 6.98
CA GLU A 239 -15.93 -22.46 6.42
C GLU A 239 -15.06 -21.79 5.34
N LEU A 240 -15.67 -20.93 4.51
CA LEU A 240 -14.95 -20.22 3.45
C LEU A 240 -14.04 -19.12 4.02
N GLU A 241 -14.51 -18.36 5.01
CA GLU A 241 -13.69 -17.35 5.69
C GLU A 241 -12.47 -18.00 6.36
N GLN A 242 -12.68 -19.13 7.06
CA GLN A 242 -11.59 -19.89 7.68
C GLN A 242 -10.57 -20.35 6.64
N ALA A 243 -11.03 -20.92 5.52
CA ALA A 243 -10.15 -21.36 4.44
C ALA A 243 -9.36 -20.20 3.81
N GLY A 244 -9.98 -19.03 3.67
CA GLY A 244 -9.32 -17.82 3.18
C GLY A 244 -8.25 -17.31 4.15
N GLU A 245 -8.56 -17.25 5.44
CA GLU A 245 -7.62 -16.86 6.50
C GLU A 245 -6.43 -17.81 6.60
N ASP A 246 -6.67 -19.13 6.55
CA ASP A 246 -5.63 -20.17 6.58
C ASP A 246 -4.72 -20.07 5.36
N PHE A 247 -5.30 -19.93 4.18
CA PHE A 247 -4.56 -19.75 2.94
C PHE A 247 -3.63 -18.53 3.01
N MET A 248 -4.13 -17.40 3.53
CA MET A 248 -3.35 -16.18 3.66
C MET A 248 -2.22 -16.34 4.66
N TYR A 249 -2.51 -16.93 5.83
CA TYR A 249 -1.50 -17.21 6.86
C TYR A 249 -0.35 -18.07 6.33
N GLU A 250 -0.67 -19.21 5.70
CA GLU A 250 0.32 -20.12 5.12
C GLU A 250 1.10 -19.47 3.99
N LYS A 251 0.42 -18.69 3.13
CA LYS A 251 1.07 -17.97 2.04
C LYS A 251 2.08 -16.98 2.58
N LEU A 252 1.72 -16.16 3.57
CA LEU A 252 2.59 -15.12 4.12
C LEU A 252 3.83 -15.72 4.80
N ILE A 253 3.68 -16.82 5.55
CA ILE A 253 4.82 -17.57 6.09
C ILE A 253 5.72 -18.07 4.94
N ARG A 254 5.14 -18.68 3.91
CA ARG A 254 5.92 -19.24 2.79
C ARG A 254 6.64 -18.18 1.96
N THR A 255 6.00 -17.03 1.71
CA THR A 255 6.53 -16.02 0.78
C THR A 255 7.33 -14.92 1.45
N ALA A 256 6.97 -14.54 2.68
CA ALA A 256 7.60 -13.44 3.41
C ALA A 256 8.34 -13.90 4.67
N GLY A 257 8.22 -15.18 5.08
CA GLY A 257 8.88 -15.71 6.27
C GLY A 257 8.37 -15.10 7.57
N CYS A 258 7.21 -14.43 7.54
CA CYS A 258 6.66 -13.71 8.67
C CYS A 258 5.31 -14.31 9.11
N ILE A 259 5.07 -14.25 10.41
CA ILE A 259 3.75 -14.48 11.00
C ILE A 259 3.02 -13.14 11.17
N PRO A 260 1.69 -13.11 11.02
CA PRO A 260 0.91 -11.92 11.35
C PRO A 260 1.17 -11.46 12.79
N MET A 261 1.39 -10.16 12.95
CA MET A 261 1.74 -9.51 14.22
C MET A 261 0.48 -8.85 14.79
N VAL A 262 0.15 -9.08 16.06
CA VAL A 262 -1.04 -8.47 16.67
C VAL A 262 -0.74 -6.99 16.97
N VAL A 263 -1.53 -6.09 16.37
CA VAL A 263 -1.38 -4.64 16.55
C VAL A 263 -2.43 -4.06 17.51
N CYS A 264 -3.57 -4.74 17.65
CA CYS A 264 -4.64 -4.39 18.58
C CYS A 264 -5.22 -5.67 19.20
N GLY A 265 -5.58 -5.65 20.48
CA GLY A 265 -6.14 -6.81 21.19
C GLY A 265 -5.11 -7.69 21.92
N GLN A 266 -5.50 -8.94 22.21
CA GLN A 266 -4.67 -9.92 22.94
C GLN A 266 -3.80 -10.76 21.97
N GLY A 267 -2.49 -10.84 22.24
CA GLY A 267 -1.54 -11.64 21.47
C GLY A 267 -0.12 -11.07 21.53
N GLU A 268 0.84 -11.76 20.89
CA GLU A 268 2.21 -11.26 20.73
C GLU A 268 2.23 -10.05 19.79
N LYS A 269 2.84 -8.96 20.26
CA LYS A 269 3.04 -7.70 19.55
C LYS A 269 4.46 -7.60 19.02
#